data_AF-A0A2P4P7W8-F1
#
_entry.id   AF-A0A2P4P7W8-F1
#
_cell.length_a   1.000
_cell.length_b   1.000
_cell.length_c   1.000
_cell.angle_alpha   90.00
_cell.angle_beta   90.00
_cell.angle_gamma   90.00
#
_symmetry.space_group_name_H-M   'P 1'
#
loop_
_entity.id
_entity.type
_entity.pdbx_description
1 polymer ?
#
loop_
_entity_poly.entity_id
_entity_poly.type
_entity_poly.pdbx_seq_one_letter_code
_entity_poly.pdbx_strand_id
1 'polypeptide(L)' 'LRELIVKIRASSLRREKLSNACKNNDINDLKPILDVPTRWNSTFDMIKRALQLKVVSFIVFLIF' A
#
# COMPACT_ATOMS: atom_id res chain seq x y z
N LEU A 1 7.84 -4.97 -4.41
CA LEU A 1 6.58 -4.20 -4.35
C LEU A 1 5.33 -5.09 -4.33
N ARG A 2 5.13 -5.96 -5.33
CA ARG A 2 3.96 -6.87 -5.41
C ARG A 2 3.76 -7.70 -4.14
N GLU A 3 4.81 -8.39 -3.69
CA GLU A 3 4.76 -9.19 -2.47
C GLU A 3 4.45 -8.38 -1.21
N LEU A 4 4.97 -7.14 -1.11
CA LEU A 4 4.69 -6.24 0.00
C LEU A 4 3.22 -5.86 0.04
N ILE A 5 2.64 -5.54 -1.11
CA ILE A 5 1.22 -5.20 -1.23
C ILE A 5 0.36 -6.40 -0.88
N VAL A 6 0.73 -7.61 -1.34
CA VAL A 6 0.06 -8.85 -0.95
C VAL A 6 0.12 -9.05 0.56
N LYS A 7 1.31 -8.90 1.15
CA LYS A 7 1.56 -9.00 2.60
C LYS A 7 0.70 -8.01 3.41
N ILE A 8 0.70 -6.73 3.03
CA ILE A 8 -0.12 -5.69 3.69
C ILE A 8 -1.60 -6.03 3.56
N ARG A 9 -2.05 -6.47 2.38
CA ARG A 9 -3.46 -6.85 2.16
C ARG A 9 -3.84 -8.14 2.88
N ALA A 10 -2.92 -9.07 3.11
CA ALA A 10 -3.24 -10.34 3.75
C ALA A 10 -3.52 -10.20 5.26
N SER A 11 -3.02 -9.13 5.90
CA SER A 11 -3.10 -8.95 7.35
C SER A 11 -3.94 -7.73 7.73
N SER A 12 -4.98 -7.95 8.54
CA SER A 12 -5.82 -6.89 9.12
C SER A 12 -4.99 -5.89 9.91
N LEU A 13 -4.10 -6.38 10.78
CA LEU A 13 -3.21 -5.55 11.59
C LEU A 13 -2.35 -4.61 10.73
N ARG A 14 -1.80 -5.10 9.61
CA ARG A 14 -0.99 -4.28 8.70
C ARG A 14 -1.82 -3.26 7.94
N ARG A 15 -3.08 -3.56 7.62
CA ARG A 15 -4.02 -2.58 7.05
C ARG A 15 -4.38 -1.47 8.04
N GLU A 16 -4.64 -1.81 9.29
CA GLU A 16 -4.94 -0.83 10.33
C GLU A 16 -3.75 0.07 10.62
N LYS A 17 -2.54 -0.51 10.74
CA LYS A 17 -1.30 0.28 10.87
C LYS A 17 -1.09 1.21 9.68
N LEU A 18 -1.36 0.75 8.46
CA LEU A 18 -1.29 1.59 7.26
C LEU A 18 -2.30 2.74 7.32
N SER A 19 -3.56 2.47 7.67
CA SER A 19 -4.60 3.51 7.81
C SER A 19 -4.22 4.54 8.89
N ASN A 20 -3.72 4.10 10.04
CA ASN A 20 -3.24 4.99 11.09
C ASN A 20 -2.04 5.82 10.64
N ALA A 21 -1.09 5.22 9.93
CA ALA A 21 0.04 5.95 9.38
C ALA A 21 -0.39 6.96 8.31
N CYS A 22 -1.40 6.66 7.48
CA CYS A 22 -1.99 7.61 6.54
C CYS A 22 -2.60 8.80 7.29
N LYS A 23 -3.43 8.55 8.33
CA LYS A 23 -4.03 9.59 9.17
C LYS A 23 -2.98 10.49 9.84
N ASN A 24 -1.91 9.89 10.37
CA ASN A 24 -0.85 10.63 11.07
C ASN A 24 0.00 11.52 10.15
N ASN A 25 0.01 11.26 8.84
CA ASN A 25 0.79 12.01 7.86
C ASN A 25 -0.10 12.89 6.96
N ASP A 26 -1.39 13.06 7.28
CA ASP A 26 -2.39 13.76 6.47
C ASP A 26 -2.44 13.28 5.00
N ILE A 27 -2.16 11.99 4.78
CA ILE A 27 -2.25 11.34 3.47
C ILE A 27 -3.60 10.65 3.36
N ASN A 28 -4.25 10.78 2.21
CA ASN A 28 -5.49 10.06 1.91
C ASN A 28 -5.33 8.56 2.20
N ASP A 29 -6.26 8.00 2.99
CA ASP A 29 -6.27 6.59 3.37
C ASP A 29 -6.65 5.69 2.18
N LEU A 30 -5.69 5.55 1.27
CA LEU A 30 -5.83 4.83 0.03
C LEU A 30 -5.34 3.40 0.22
N LYS A 31 -6.21 2.45 -0.14
CA LYS A 31 -5.85 1.03 -0.09
C LYS A 31 -4.81 0.71 -1.18
N PRO A 32 -3.81 -0.14 -0.87
CA PRO A 32 -2.88 -0.65 -1.88
C PRO A 32 -3.61 -1.42 -2.99
N ILE A 33 -3.24 -1.16 -4.25
CA ILE A 33 -3.78 -1.85 -5.43
C ILE A 33 -2.88 -3.04 -5.75
N LEU A 34 -3.47 -4.23 -5.90
CA LEU A 34 -2.73 -5.40 -6.36
C LEU A 34 -2.62 -5.38 -7.89
N ASP A 35 -1.47 -5.77 -8.40
CA ASP A 35 -1.33 -6.02 -9.82
C ASP A 35 -2.12 -7.26 -10.25
N VAL A 36 -2.89 -7.15 -11.35
CA VAL A 36 -3.74 -8.21 -11.87
C VAL A 36 -3.46 -8.38 -13.36
N PRO A 37 -2.90 -9.53 -13.80
CA PRO A 37 -2.41 -9.70 -15.17
C PRO A 37 -3.51 -9.60 -16.24
N THR A 38 -4.78 -9.81 -15.87
CA THR A 38 -5.91 -9.70 -16.80
C THR A 38 -6.32 -8.25 -17.11
N ARG A 39 -5.74 -7.25 -16.43
CA ARG A 39 -6.07 -5.83 -16.65
C ARG A 39 -4.86 -5.08 -17.23
N TRP A 40 -5.01 -4.53 -18.43
CA TRP A 40 -3.93 -3.91 -19.22
C TRP A 40 -3.09 -2.82 -18.50
N ASN A 41 -3.58 -2.20 -17.43
CA ASN A 41 -2.87 -1.13 -16.70
C ASN A 41 -2.65 -1.39 -15.21
N SER A 42 -2.85 -2.63 -14.72
CA SER A 42 -2.76 -2.89 -13.28
C SER A 42 -1.38 -2.60 -12.70
N THR A 43 -0.31 -2.78 -13.48
CA THR A 43 1.06 -2.58 -13.00
C THR A 43 1.33 -1.10 -12.82
N PHE A 44 0.88 -0.29 -13.77
CA PHE A 44 0.95 1.16 -13.69
C PHE A 44 0.13 1.69 -12.51
N ASP A 45 -1.11 1.22 -12.34
CA ASP A 45 -1.98 1.63 -11.24
C ASP A 45 -1.39 1.27 -9.87
N MET A 46 -0.80 0.07 -9.75
CA MET A 46 -0.09 -0.38 -8.55
C MET A 46 1.10 0.54 -8.22
N ILE A 47 1.93 0.86 -9.21
CA ILE A 47 3.12 1.72 -9.03
C ILE A 47 2.69 3.15 -8.66
N LYS A 48 1.72 3.71 -9.38
CA LYS A 48 1.16 5.05 -9.09
C LYS A 48 0.62 5.13 -7.68
N ARG A 49 -0.14 4.13 -7.23
CA ARG A 49 -0.66 4.06 -5.87
C ARG A 49 0.45 3.90 -4.84
N ALA A 50 1.45 3.06 -5.10
CA ALA A 50 2.60 2.90 -4.22
C ALA A 50 3.40 4.19 -4.06
N LEU A 51 3.49 5.01 -5.12
CA LEU A 51 4.18 6.30 -5.09
C LEU A 51 3.41 7.35 -4.27
N GLN A 52 2.07 7.34 -4.34
CA GLN A 52 1.23 8.16 -3.46
C GLN A 52 1.39 7.78 -1.98
N LEU A 53 1.60 6.49 -1.69
CA LEU A 53 1.78 5.94 -0.35
C LEU A 53 3.25 5.83 0.07
N LYS A 54 4.20 6.42 -0.69
CA LYS A 54 5.65 6.17 -0.55
C LYS A 54 6.18 6.46 0.87
N VAL A 55 5.65 7.49 1.53
CA VAL A 55 5.99 7.85 2.92
C VAL A 55 5.46 6.80 3.91
N VAL A 56 4.22 6.35 3.71
CA VAL A 56 3.54 5.40 4.63
C VAL A 56 4.07 3.97 4.47
N SER A 57 4.41 3.58 3.23
CA SER A 57 4.95 2.24 2.95
C SER A 57 6.31 2.01 3.60
N PHE A 58 7.13 3.06 3.77
CA PHE A 58 8.40 2.96 4.47
C PHE A 58 8.20 2.75 5.97
N ILE A 59 7.27 3.48 6.59
CA ILE A 59 6.95 3.37 8.03
C ILE A 59 6.42 1.96 8.36
N VAL A 60 5.51 1.43 7.54
CA VAL A 60 4.97 0.06 7.75
C VAL A 60 6.05 -1.01 7.57
N PHE A 61 7.04 -0.77 6.70
CA PHE A 61 8.15 -1.69 6.45
C PHE A 61 9.26 -1.62 7.50
N LEU A 62 9.47 -0.47 8.15
CA LEU A 62 10.47 -0.31 9.22
C LEU A 62 10.02 -0.91 10.58
N ILE A 63 8.71 -1.13 10.74
CA ILE A 63 8.08 -1.64 11.96
C ILE A 63 7.98 -3.20 11.97
N PHE A 64 8.48 -3.87 10.92
CA PHE A 64 8.53 -5.34 10.77
C PHE A 64 9.85 -5.78 10.14
#